data_AF-A0AAU3GMP4-F1
#
_entry.id   AF-A0AAU3GMP4-F1
#
_cell.length_a   1.000
_cell.length_b   1.000
_cell.length_c   1.000
_cell.angle_alpha   90.00
_cell.angle_beta   90.00
_cell.angle_gamma   90.00
#
_symmetry.space_group_name_H-M   'P 1'
#
loop_
_entity.id
_entity.type
_entity.pdbx_description
1 polymer ?
#
loop_
_entity_poly.entity_id
_entity_poly.type
_entity_poly.pdbx_seq_one_letter_code
_entity_poly.pdbx_strand_id
1 'polypeptide(L)' 'MVVLGPFDVRLDDDILDRVDEIVPLGTDVGALDQDYLPPAIRTPGLRRRPVGERAAA' A
#
# COMPACT_ATOMS: atom_id res chain seq x y z
N MET A 1 -8.90 16.97 -22.70
CA MET A 1 -8.70 15.56 -22.29
C MET A 1 -7.33 15.47 -21.64
N VAL A 2 -7.26 15.49 -20.30
CA VAL A 2 -5.99 15.28 -19.59
C VAL A 2 -5.91 13.80 -19.29
N VAL A 3 -5.00 13.13 -19.98
CA VAL A 3 -4.58 11.76 -19.65
C VAL A 3 -3.41 11.92 -18.68
N LEU A 4 -3.57 11.46 -17.44
CA LEU A 4 -2.45 11.18 -16.56
C LEU A 4 -2.00 9.75 -16.87
N GLY A 5 -0.95 9.62 -17.69
CA GLY A 5 -0.31 8.33 -17.90
C GLY A 5 0.48 7.91 -16.65
N PRO A 6 0.70 6.61 -16.42
CA PRO A 6 1.62 6.18 -15.38
C PRO A 6 3.00 6.75 -15.72
N PHE A 7 3.46 7.68 -14.91
CA PHE A 7 4.87 8.03 -14.90
C PHE A 7 5.64 6.75 -14.52
N ASP A 8 6.69 6.40 -15.27
CA ASP A 8 7.57 5.28 -14.90
C ASP A 8 8.41 5.73 -13.69
N VAL A 9 7.75 5.78 -12.53
CA VAL A 9 8.30 6.22 -11.25
C VAL A 9 8.52 4.97 -10.42
N ARG A 10 9.78 4.72 -10.10
CA ARG A 10 10.17 3.74 -9.11
C ARG A 10 10.34 4.45 -7.77
N LEU A 11 9.62 3.97 -6.77
CA LEU A 11 9.77 4.41 -5.39
C LEU A 11 10.73 3.44 -4.70
N ASP A 12 11.74 3.98 -4.04
CA ASP A 12 12.63 3.19 -3.18
C ASP A 12 11.91 2.79 -1.88
N ASP A 13 12.37 1.72 -1.24
CA ASP A 13 11.73 1.14 -0.04
C ASP A 13 11.63 2.15 1.11
N ASP A 14 12.63 3.02 1.26
CA ASP A 14 12.69 4.10 2.24
C ASP A 14 11.63 5.21 2.01
N ILE A 15 11.24 5.44 0.75
CA ILE A 15 10.10 6.31 0.45
C ILE A 15 8.79 5.60 0.80
N LEU A 16 8.67 4.30 0.53
CA LEU A 16 7.48 3.53 0.89
C LEU A 16 7.27 3.46 2.41
N ASP A 17 8.35 3.29 3.17
CA ASP A 17 8.30 3.31 4.64
C ASP A 17 7.84 4.68 5.17
N ARG A 18 8.29 5.78 4.55
CA ARG A 18 7.85 7.13 4.92
C ARG A 18 6.38 7.39 4.59
N VAL A 19 5.83 6.74 3.56
CA VAL A 19 4.40 6.80 3.25
C VAL A 19 3.59 6.07 4.33
N ASP A 20 4.05 4.90 4.76
CA ASP A 20 3.43 4.13 5.84
C ASP A 20 3.40 4.89 7.18
N GLU A 21 4.37 5.78 7.43
CA GLU A 21 4.36 6.69 8.60
C GLU A 21 3.26 7.77 8.53
N ILE A 22 2.93 8.26 7.33
CA ILE A 22 1.91 9.30 7.13
C ILE A 22 0.51 8.69 7.24
N VAL A 23 0.31 7.51 6.66
CA VAL A 23 -0.97 6.78 6.69
C VAL A 23 -0.69 5.35 7.13
N PRO A 24 -0.75 5.07 8.45
CA PRO A 24 -0.58 3.71 8.95
C PRO A 24 -1.59 2.76 8.30
N LEU A 25 -1.16 1.51 8.04
CA LEU A 25 -2.02 0.48 7.46
C LEU A 25 -3.31 0.29 8.26
N GLY A 26 -4.45 0.54 7.63
CA GLY A 26 -5.77 0.42 8.26
C GLY A 26 -6.27 1.72 8.89
N THR A 27 -5.52 2.81 8.76
CA THR A 27 -5.98 4.17 9.03
C THR A 27 -6.36 4.84 7.72
N ASP A 28 -7.59 5.34 7.63
CA ASP A 28 -7.99 6.20 6.52
C ASP A 28 -7.80 7.67 6.94
N VAL A 29 -7.57 8.55 5.96
CA VAL A 29 -7.39 9.99 6.15
C VAL A 29 -8.74 10.66 6.49
N GLY A 30 -9.86 9.99 6.20
CA GLY A 30 -11.22 10.43 6.54
C GLY A 30 -11.96 9.47 7.45
N ALA A 31 -13.03 9.96 8.10
CA ALA A 31 -13.96 9.09 8.82
C ALA A 31 -14.71 8.20 7.81
N LEU A 32 -14.33 6.93 7.74
CA LEU A 32 -15.12 5.92 7.05
C LEU A 32 -16.30 5.55 7.94
N ASP A 33 -17.52 5.80 7.48
CA ASP A 33 -18.76 5.40 8.15
C ASP A 33 -18.99 3.87 8.13
N GLN A 34 -17.99 3.10 7.68
CA GLN A 34 -18.05 1.67 7.44
C GLN A 34 -16.83 1.01 8.09
N ASP A 35 -17.06 0.25 9.17
CA ASP A 35 -16.07 -0.51 9.95
C ASP A 35 -15.47 -1.73 9.19
N TYR A 36 -15.48 -1.71 7.85
CA TYR A 36 -14.93 -2.81 7.09
C TYR A 36 -13.40 -2.80 7.18
N LEU A 37 -12.86 -3.75 7.93
CA LEU A 37 -11.44 -4.03 8.04
C LEU A 37 -11.03 -5.13 7.05
N PRO A 38 -10.25 -4.80 6.00
CA PRO A 38 -9.78 -5.79 5.04
C PRO A 38 -8.99 -6.92 5.73
N PRO A 39 -9.06 -8.19 5.25
CA PRO A 39 -8.31 -9.31 5.83
C PRO A 39 -6.80 -9.05 5.96
N ALA A 40 -6.21 -8.26 5.06
CA ALA A 40 -4.80 -7.89 5.11
C ALA A 40 -4.43 -6.99 6.30
N ILE A 41 -5.38 -6.22 6.84
CA ILE A 41 -5.19 -5.46 8.09
C ILE A 41 -5.27 -6.38 9.30
N ARG A 42 -6.16 -7.37 9.27
CA ARG A 42 -6.36 -8.35 10.36
C ARG A 42 -5.27 -9.42 10.41
N THR A 43 -4.71 -9.78 9.26
CA THR A 43 -3.71 -10.83 9.11
C THR A 43 -2.45 -10.25 8.43
N PRO A 44 -1.46 -9.77 9.21
CA PRO A 44 -0.27 -9.10 8.68
C PRO A 44 0.52 -9.90 7.64
N GLY A 45 0.51 -11.23 7.73
CA GLY A 45 1.18 -12.13 6.78
C GLY A 45 0.64 -12.07 5.35
N LEU A 46 -0.51 -11.44 5.12
CA LEU A 46 -1.07 -11.22 3.78
C LEU A 46 -0.54 -9.94 3.11
N ARG A 47 0.22 -9.09 3.82
CA ARG A 47 0.59 -7.73 3.35
C ARG A 47 1.84 -7.65 2.47
N ARG A 48 2.65 -8.69 2.39
CA ARG A 48 3.83 -8.71 1.52
C ARG A 48 3.89 -10.01 0.74
N ARG A 49 4.02 -9.90 -0.57
CA ARG A 49 4.37 -11.05 -1.41
C ARG A 49 5.81 -11.47 -1.06
N PRO A 50 6.07 -12.75 -0.71
CA PRO A 50 7.41 -13.25 -0.44
C PRO A 50 8.35 -12.91 -1.60
N VAL A 51 9.63 -12.66 -1.31
CA VAL A 51 10.62 -12.28 -2.34
C VAL A 51 10.61 -13.29 -3.50
N GLY A 52 10.51 -14.59 -3.20
CA GLY A 52 10.47 -15.66 -4.21
C GLY A 52 9.17 -15.76 -5.01
N GLU A 53 8.13 -15.01 -4.63
CA GLU A 53 6.86 -14.93 -5.37
C GLU A 53 6.73 -13.63 -6.16
N ARG A 54 7.66 -12.67 -6.02
CA ARG A 54 7.63 -11.44 -6.83
C ARG A 54 8.07 -11.78 -8.25
N ALA A 55 7.25 -11.42 -9.23
CA ALA A 55 7.47 -11.72 -10.65
C ALA A 55 8.67 -10.96 -11.30
N ALA A 56 9.60 -10.46 -10.49
CA ALA A 56 10.73 -9.65 -10.92
C ALA A 56 12.07 -10.11 -10.30
N ALA A 57 12.17 -11.38 -9.89
CA ALA A 57 13.40 -12.02 -9.40
C ALA A 57 13.96 -13.02 -10.41
#